data_AF-A0A951G956-F1
#
_entry.id   AF-A0A951G956-F1
#
_cell.length_a   1.000
_cell.length_b   1.000
_cell.length_c   1.000
_cell.angle_alpha   90.00
_cell.angle_beta   90.00
_cell.angle_gamma   90.00
#
_symmetry.space_group_name_H-M   'P 1'
#
loop_
_entity.id
_entity.type
_entity.pdbx_description
1 polymer ?
#
loop_
_entity_poly.entity_id
_entity_poly.type
_entity_poly.pdbx_seq_one_letter_code
_entity_poly.pdbx_strand_id
1 'polypeptide(L)' 'MLLIEHGIYLLESLDLEGLAAAGAREFLFVALPLAIRGATGSMVDPVAIT' A
#
# COMPACT_ATOMS: atom_id res chain seq x y z
N MET A 1 10.04 -16.88 -1.36
CA MET A 1 10.00 -15.50 -0.82
C MET A 1 9.21 -14.58 -1.75
N LEU A 2 8.07 -14.00 -1.32
CA LEU A 2 7.18 -13.19 -2.19
C LEU A 2 7.85 -11.95 -2.80
N LEU A 3 8.60 -11.19 -2.00
CA LEU A 3 9.29 -9.99 -2.48
C LEU A 3 10.45 -10.34 -3.44
N ILE A 4 11.36 -11.22 -3.00
CA ILE A 4 12.61 -11.50 -3.72
C ILE A 4 12.39 -12.35 -4.97
N GLU A 5 11.55 -13.39 -4.90
CA GLU A 5 11.36 -14.32 -6.01
C GLU A 5 10.26 -13.89 -6.97
N HIS A 6 9.26 -13.15 -6.49
CA HIS A 6 8.05 -12.83 -7.28
C HIS A 6 7.83 -11.33 -7.49
N GLY A 7 8.65 -10.45 -6.90
CA GLY A 7 8.49 -9.01 -7.04
C GLY A 7 7.20 -8.45 -6.41
N ILE A 8 6.61 -9.17 -5.45
CA ILE A 8 5.40 -8.74 -4.75
C ILE A 8 5.79 -7.81 -3.60
N TYR A 9 5.39 -6.55 -3.70
CA TYR A 9 5.65 -5.53 -2.68
C TYR A 9 4.88 -5.80 -1.39
N LEU A 10 5.49 -5.45 -0.26
CA LEU A 10 4.87 -5.49 1.06
C LEU A 10 4.54 -4.07 1.51
N LEU A 11 3.31 -3.86 1.98
CA LEU A 11 2.89 -2.66 2.69
C LEU A 11 2.57 -3.05 4.13
N GLU A 12 3.07 -2.26 5.07
CA GLU A 12 2.96 -2.52 6.50
C GLU A 12 2.34 -1.30 7.18
N SER A 13 1.77 -1.51 8.37
CA SER A 13 1.24 -0.43 9.22
C SER A 13 0.17 0.46 8.57
N LEU A 14 -0.73 -0.12 7.77
CA LEU A 14 -1.88 0.60 7.20
C LEU A 14 -2.96 0.83 8.26
N ASP A 15 -3.55 2.03 8.25
CA ASP A 15 -4.83 2.30 8.91
C ASP A 15 -5.98 1.89 7.98
N LEU A 16 -6.79 0.94 8.44
CA LEU A 16 -7.92 0.38 7.68
C LEU A 16 -9.25 0.54 8.43
N GLU A 17 -9.28 1.20 9.58
CA GLU A 17 -10.48 1.24 10.44
C GLU A 17 -11.68 1.83 9.71
N GLY A 18 -11.48 2.94 8.98
CA GLY A 18 -12.53 3.59 8.19
C GLY A 18 -13.08 2.71 7.07
N LEU A 19 -12.20 2.05 6.30
CA LEU A 19 -12.60 1.15 5.20
C LEU A 19 -13.36 -0.08 5.73
N ALA A 20 -12.88 -0.64 6.84
CA ALA A 20 -13.51 -1.79 7.49
C ALA A 20 -14.91 -1.43 8.01
N ALA A 21 -15.06 -0.27 8.66
CA ALA A 21 -16.34 0.23 9.15
C ALA A 21 -17.34 0.49 8.01
N ALA A 22 -16.87 0.96 6.85
CA ALA A 22 -17.68 1.16 5.64
C ALA A 22 -18.02 -0.15 4.90
N GLY A 23 -17.40 -1.29 5.28
CA GLY A 23 -17.56 -2.56 4.57
C GLY A 23 -17.02 -2.53 3.14
N ALA A 24 -16.13 -1.59 2.81
CA ALA A 24 -15.58 -1.42 1.46
C ALA A 24 -14.61 -2.56 1.14
N ARG A 25 -14.92 -3.35 0.10
CA ARG A 25 -14.10 -4.49 -0.36
C ARG A 25 -13.41 -4.24 -1.69
N GLU A 26 -13.93 -3.31 -2.47
CA GLU A 26 -13.40 -2.89 -3.76
C GLU A 26 -13.41 -1.36 -3.79
N PHE A 27 -12.27 -0.78 -4.16
CA PHE A 27 -12.04 0.66 -4.26
C PHE A 27 -10.80 0.89 -5.12
N LEU A 28 -10.66 2.11 -5.64
CA LEU A 28 -9.41 2.52 -6.26
C LEU A 28 -8.37 2.77 -5.17
N PHE A 29 -7.33 1.94 -5.16
CA PHE A 29 -6.19 2.08 -4.25
C PHE A 29 -5.08 2.89 -4.92
N VAL A 30 -4.68 4.01 -4.30
CA VAL A 30 -3.58 4.86 -4.77
C VAL A 30 -2.49 4.88 -3.70
N ALA A 31 -1.33 4.32 -4.02
CA ALA A 31 -0.13 4.36 -3.18
C ALA A 31 1.09 4.73 -4.02
N LEU A 32 1.53 5.98 -3.93
CA LEU A 32 2.64 6.50 -4.71
C LEU A 32 3.92 6.53 -3.85
N PRO A 33 4.90 5.65 -4.11
CA PRO A 33 6.17 5.68 -3.38
C PRO A 33 7.02 6.90 -3.79
N LEU A 34 7.84 7.38 -2.87
CA LEU A 34 8.85 8.38 -3.18
C LEU A 34 9.95 7.76 -4.04
N ALA A 35 10.39 8.50 -5.07
CA ALA A 35 11.48 8.08 -5.93
C ALA A 35 12.84 8.32 -5.26
N ILE A 36 13.23 7.44 -4.34
CA ILE A 36 14.48 7.52 -3.59
C ILE A 36 15.53 6.60 -4.25
N ARG A 37 16.62 7.17 -4.75
CA ARG A 37 17.69 6.39 -5.40
C ARG A 37 18.37 5.47 -4.38
N GLY A 38 18.38 4.17 -4.68
CA GLY A 38 19.08 3.15 -3.88
C GLY A 38 18.30 2.65 -2.65
N ALA A 39 17.09 3.14 -2.42
CA ALA A 39 16.23 2.63 -1.36
C ALA A 39 15.52 1.32 -1.78
N THR A 40 15.27 0.44 -0.82
CA THR A 40 14.51 -0.80 -1.00
C THR A 40 13.02 -0.65 -0.69
N GLY A 41 12.61 0.52 -0.18
CA GLY A 41 11.23 0.85 0.18
C GLY A 41 11.06 2.36 0.38
N SER A 42 9.81 2.79 0.55
CA SER A 42 9.43 4.18 0.80
C SER A 42 8.26 4.21 1.77
N MET A 43 8.23 5.22 2.64
CA MET A 43 6.98 5.60 3.29
C MET A 43 5.96 5.99 2.21
N VAL A 44 4.70 5.67 2.44
CA VAL A 44 3.56 6.01 1.58
C VAL A 44 2.44 6.54 2.45
N ASP A 45 1.59 7.37 1.84
CA ASP A 45 0.31 7.81 2.42
C ASP A 45 -0.81 7.36 1.47
N PRO A 46 -1.23 6.08 1.55
CA PRO A 46 -2.18 5.53 0.60
C PRO A 46 -3.58 6.09 0.79
N VAL A 47 -4.27 6.34 -0.31
CA VAL A 47 -5.69 6.73 -0.29
C VAL A 47 -6.55 5.70 -1.00
N ALA A 48 -7.72 5.45 -0.41
CA ALA A 48 -8.77 4.65 -1.01
C ALA A 48 -9.88 5.58 -1.52
N ILE A 49 -10.28 5.40 -2.77
CA ILE A 49 -11.34 6.18 -3.41
C ILE A 49 -12.48 5.21 -3.76
N THR A 50 -13.66 5.48 -3.19
CA THR A 50 -14.90 4.69 -3.34
C THR A 50 -15.88 5.35 -4.30
#